data_AF-A0A519L3C5-F1
#
_entry.id   AF-A0A519L3C5-F1
#
_cell.length_a   1.000
_cell.length_b   1.000
_cell.length_c   1.000
_cell.angle_alpha   90.00
_cell.angle_beta   90.00
_cell.angle_gamma   90.00
#
_symmetry.space_group_name_H-M   'P 1'
#
loop_
_entity.id
_entity.type
_entity.pdbx_description
1 polymer ?
#
loop_
_entity_poly.entity_id
_entity_poly.type
_entity_poly.pdbx_seq_one_letter_code
_entity_poly.pdbx_strand_id
1 'polypeptide(L)'
;MSDELESLLKEEDMTCPNTLEGIIDLAVQISNYKEEGKALFPEVYITDSLSAIKKSLVNADFIKIGVGERLPKVMAKALKKCAPLAFGGWCVYILRTDDSFEYGMFRAGATIISIPIYKDIIDDGDPEERIIGIRQIADKVVEVKGVKGQYLTINFGVNSVSGISILDEQKKFIQNILEKVDPKIKDQMTIFFARLFLYVTQNGHGHLCTVIDYKKAYPKFLTDGILLDQEISVSETIRQLSTTIETSNTLEINSKLNGTFNLIAGMMMSDGITVFTDNGTVKAYNVFIKHPKKDTE
;
A
#
# COMPACT_ATOMS: atom_id res chain seq x y z
N MET A 1 16.76 -15.26 5.31
CA MET A 1 16.73 -14.23 4.26
C MET A 1 17.37 -14.69 2.96
N SER A 2 18.70 -14.95 2.88
CA SER A 2 19.33 -15.36 1.60
C SER A 2 18.73 -16.66 1.04
N ASP A 3 18.67 -17.72 1.85
CA ASP A 3 18.15 -19.03 1.43
C ASP A 3 16.66 -18.98 1.04
N GLU A 4 15.85 -18.23 1.82
CA GLU A 4 14.42 -18.04 1.54
C GLU A 4 14.19 -17.29 0.24
N LEU A 5 15.01 -16.27 -0.04
CA LEU A 5 14.93 -15.49 -1.25
C LEU A 5 15.46 -16.26 -2.47
N GLU A 6 16.50 -17.08 -2.30
CA GLU A 6 16.96 -18.01 -3.32
C GLU A 6 15.86 -19.03 -3.66
N SER A 7 15.16 -19.56 -2.66
CA SER A 7 13.99 -20.42 -2.87
C SER A 7 12.89 -19.69 -3.64
N LEU A 8 12.57 -18.44 -3.27
CA LEU A 8 11.58 -17.63 -4.00
C LEU A 8 12.00 -17.43 -5.46
N LEU A 9 13.25 -17.05 -5.72
CA LEU A 9 13.76 -16.85 -7.08
C LEU A 9 13.73 -18.14 -7.92
N LYS A 10 13.95 -19.29 -7.29
CA LYS A 10 13.88 -20.58 -7.95
C LYS A 10 12.45 -20.90 -8.40
N GLU A 11 11.47 -20.69 -7.52
CA GLU A 11 10.05 -20.91 -7.86
C GLU A 11 9.59 -19.96 -8.99
N GLU A 12 10.06 -18.72 -8.99
CA GLU A 12 9.74 -17.72 -10.02
C GLU A 12 10.54 -17.89 -11.33
N ASP A 13 11.35 -18.94 -11.50
CA ASP A 13 12.26 -19.14 -12.64
C ASP A 13 13.20 -17.94 -12.89
N MET A 14 13.60 -17.28 -11.81
CA MET A 14 14.37 -16.04 -11.82
C MET A 14 15.75 -16.19 -11.17
N THR A 15 16.24 -17.41 -10.94
CA THR A 15 17.56 -17.69 -10.34
C THR A 15 18.70 -16.98 -11.08
N CYS A 16 19.38 -16.06 -10.39
CA CYS A 16 20.55 -15.35 -10.88
C CYS A 16 21.26 -14.72 -9.67
N PRO A 17 22.56 -14.97 -9.43
CA PRO A 17 23.28 -14.42 -8.28
C PRO A 17 23.21 -12.89 -8.20
N ASN A 18 23.35 -12.22 -9.35
CA ASN A 18 23.28 -10.75 -9.42
C ASN A 18 21.85 -10.22 -9.15
N THR A 19 20.81 -10.99 -9.48
CA THR A 19 19.43 -10.64 -9.11
C THR A 19 19.21 -10.85 -7.61
N LEU A 20 19.69 -11.96 -7.04
CA LEU A 20 19.57 -12.27 -5.61
C LEU A 20 20.20 -11.18 -4.75
N GLU A 21 21.47 -10.86 -5.00
CA GLU A 21 22.20 -9.81 -4.29
C GLU A 21 21.54 -8.44 -4.52
N GLY A 22 21.10 -8.15 -5.75
CA GLY A 22 20.37 -6.93 -6.06
C GLY A 22 19.04 -6.79 -5.32
N ILE A 23 18.26 -7.86 -5.14
CA ILE A 23 17.00 -7.83 -4.37
C ILE A 23 17.28 -7.61 -2.88
N ILE A 24 18.31 -8.24 -2.32
CA ILE A 24 18.72 -8.03 -0.93
C ILE A 24 19.04 -6.55 -0.71
N ASP A 25 19.89 -5.98 -1.58
CA ASP A 25 20.27 -4.57 -1.52
C ASP A 25 19.07 -3.63 -1.66
N LEU A 26 18.13 -3.95 -2.57
CA LEU A 26 16.90 -3.18 -2.73
C LEU A 26 16.02 -3.26 -1.48
N ALA A 27 15.82 -4.46 -0.90
CA ALA A 27 14.98 -4.62 0.29
C ALA A 27 15.54 -3.80 1.46
N VAL A 28 16.86 -3.82 1.66
CA VAL A 28 17.53 -2.99 2.68
C VAL A 28 17.30 -1.51 2.39
N GLN A 29 17.52 -1.05 1.16
CA GLN A 29 17.37 0.37 0.81
C GLN A 29 15.91 0.86 0.92
N ILE A 30 14.95 0.08 0.41
CA ILE A 30 13.52 0.39 0.46
C ILE A 30 13.03 0.51 1.89
N SER A 31 13.52 -0.33 2.82
CA SER A 31 13.09 -0.32 4.23
C SER A 31 13.28 1.03 4.95
N ASN A 32 14.20 1.87 4.48
CA ASN A 32 14.57 3.13 5.11
C ASN A 32 14.81 4.25 4.08
N TYR A 33 14.21 4.16 2.88
CA TYR A 33 14.50 5.11 1.80
C TYR A 33 13.98 6.52 2.16
N LYS A 34 14.87 7.53 2.09
CA LYS A 34 14.55 8.93 2.39
C LYS A 34 15.22 9.86 1.40
N GLU A 35 14.50 10.91 1.01
CA GLU A 35 15.03 12.04 0.24
C GLU A 35 14.66 13.33 0.97
N GLU A 36 15.64 14.23 1.16
CA GLU A 36 15.44 15.52 1.85
C GLU A 36 14.72 15.39 3.22
N GLY A 37 14.97 14.28 3.92
CA GLY A 37 14.35 13.98 5.22
C GLY A 37 12.95 13.37 5.14
N LYS A 38 12.32 13.32 3.96
CA LYS A 38 11.01 12.69 3.74
C LYS A 38 11.17 11.21 3.41
N ALA A 39 10.43 10.36 4.11
CA ALA A 39 10.34 8.93 3.77
C ALA A 39 9.62 8.73 2.43
N LEU A 40 10.14 7.84 1.60
CA LEU A 40 9.53 7.43 0.34
C LEU A 40 9.33 5.92 0.36
N PHE A 41 8.26 5.47 -0.31
CA PHE A 41 7.83 4.07 -0.31
C PHE A 41 7.75 3.54 -1.75
N PRO A 42 8.88 3.51 -2.50
CA PRO A 42 8.87 3.07 -3.88
C PRO A 42 8.47 1.60 -3.98
N GLU A 43 7.52 1.30 -4.87
CA GLU A 43 7.22 -0.06 -5.28
C GLU A 43 8.11 -0.40 -6.49
N VAL A 44 8.85 -1.50 -6.40
CA VAL A 44 9.79 -1.95 -7.43
C VAL A 44 9.35 -3.27 -8.02
N TYR A 45 9.29 -3.35 -9.34
CA TYR A 45 8.91 -4.55 -10.08
C TYR A 45 10.11 -5.02 -10.91
N ILE A 46 10.58 -6.23 -10.62
CA ILE A 46 11.65 -6.87 -11.38
C ILE A 46 11.00 -7.87 -12.32
N THR A 47 11.33 -7.83 -13.61
CA THR A 47 10.72 -8.71 -14.61
C THR A 47 11.68 -9.10 -15.73
N ASP A 48 11.42 -10.23 -16.39
CA ASP A 48 12.07 -10.60 -17.65
C ASP A 48 11.32 -10.06 -18.88
N SER A 49 10.09 -9.54 -18.72
CA SER A 49 9.24 -9.12 -19.83
C SER A 49 8.44 -7.87 -19.47
N LEU A 50 8.84 -6.72 -20.01
CA LEU A 50 8.04 -5.49 -19.85
C LEU A 50 6.68 -5.60 -20.56
N SER A 51 6.59 -6.46 -21.58
CA SER A 51 5.34 -6.77 -22.27
C SER A 51 4.34 -7.46 -21.34
N ALA A 52 4.79 -8.25 -20.36
CA ALA A 52 3.94 -8.87 -19.36
C ALA A 52 3.20 -7.80 -18.54
N ILE A 53 3.97 -6.86 -17.97
CA ILE A 53 3.42 -5.73 -17.20
C ILE A 53 2.46 -4.90 -18.06
N LYS A 54 2.81 -4.63 -19.32
CA LYS A 54 1.96 -3.86 -20.25
C LYS A 54 0.63 -4.54 -20.57
N LYS A 55 0.58 -5.87 -20.58
CA LYS A 55 -0.66 -6.62 -20.83
C LYS A 55 -1.58 -6.61 -19.62
N SER A 56 -1.02 -6.65 -18.41
CA SER A 56 -1.80 -6.63 -17.17
C SER A 56 -2.42 -5.26 -16.86
N LEU A 57 -1.80 -4.17 -17.35
CA LEU A 57 -2.23 -2.81 -17.01
C LEU A 57 -2.96 -2.11 -18.16
N VAL A 58 -4.13 -1.57 -17.86
CA VAL A 58 -4.88 -0.72 -18.80
C VAL A 58 -4.37 0.73 -18.72
N ASN A 59 -4.11 1.35 -19.87
CA ASN A 59 -3.68 2.75 -20.00
C ASN A 59 -2.41 3.08 -19.18
N ALA A 60 -1.42 2.20 -19.23
CA ALA A 60 -0.17 2.40 -18.52
C ALA A 60 0.83 3.26 -19.30
N ASP A 61 1.46 4.21 -18.60
CA ASP A 61 2.58 4.99 -19.13
C ASP A 61 3.90 4.37 -18.69
N PHE A 62 4.90 4.37 -19.56
CA PHE A 62 6.25 3.88 -19.28
C PHE A 62 7.30 4.90 -19.69
N ILE A 63 8.29 5.10 -18.83
CA ILE A 63 9.43 5.98 -19.09
C ILE A 63 10.71 5.23 -18.75
N LYS A 64 11.52 4.93 -19.78
CA LYS A 64 12.86 4.38 -19.58
C LYS A 64 13.80 5.46 -19.08
N ILE A 65 14.52 5.18 -17.99
CA ILE A 65 15.48 6.12 -17.38
C ILE A 65 16.92 5.69 -17.64
N GLY A 66 17.21 4.40 -17.69
CA GLY A 66 18.57 3.96 -17.91
C GLY A 66 18.72 2.47 -18.15
N VAL A 67 19.99 2.11 -18.34
CA VAL A 67 20.46 0.75 -18.56
C VAL A 67 21.86 0.63 -17.94
N GLY A 68 22.24 -0.58 -17.56
CA GLY A 68 23.59 -0.93 -17.16
C GLY A 68 23.80 -2.43 -17.20
N GLU A 69 25.04 -2.87 -17.02
CA GLU A 69 25.39 -4.28 -16.89
C GLU A 69 24.53 -4.97 -15.83
N ARG A 70 24.29 -6.28 -15.99
CA ARG A 70 23.50 -7.09 -15.06
C ARG A 70 24.24 -7.32 -13.73
N LEU A 71 24.40 -6.26 -12.94
CA LEU A 71 25.12 -6.23 -11.67
C LEU A 71 24.25 -5.61 -10.57
N PRO A 72 24.37 -6.06 -9.30
CA PRO A 72 23.57 -5.55 -8.17
C PRO A 72 23.62 -4.02 -8.03
N LYS A 73 24.81 -3.43 -8.22
CA LYS A 73 25.03 -1.97 -8.21
C LYS A 73 24.12 -1.19 -9.17
N VAL A 74 23.68 -1.82 -10.27
CA VAL A 74 22.79 -1.18 -11.25
C VAL A 74 21.34 -1.14 -10.73
N MET A 75 20.89 -2.15 -9.99
CA MET A 75 19.59 -2.13 -9.32
C MET A 75 19.53 -1.07 -8.21
N ALA A 76 20.59 -0.95 -7.40
CA ALA A 76 20.73 0.14 -6.43
C ALA A 76 20.71 1.53 -7.11
N LYS A 77 21.43 1.67 -8.23
CA LYS A 77 21.41 2.90 -9.05
C LYS A 77 20.03 3.18 -9.64
N ALA A 78 19.30 2.14 -10.06
CA ALA A 78 17.92 2.26 -10.55
C ALA A 78 17.03 2.85 -9.46
N LEU A 79 17.04 2.26 -8.26
CA LEU A 79 16.29 2.78 -7.12
C LEU A 79 16.67 4.24 -6.84
N LYS A 80 17.95 4.57 -6.75
CA LYS A 80 18.40 5.95 -6.47
C LYS A 80 17.91 6.98 -7.50
N LYS A 81 17.84 6.60 -8.78
CA LYS A 81 17.40 7.51 -9.85
C LYS A 81 15.88 7.58 -9.99
N CYS A 82 15.17 6.53 -9.57
CA CYS A 82 13.75 6.37 -9.80
C CYS A 82 12.90 6.67 -8.56
N ALA A 83 13.39 6.36 -7.35
CA ALA A 83 12.64 6.52 -6.10
C ALA A 83 12.16 7.96 -5.85
N PRO A 84 12.94 9.03 -6.13
CA PRO A 84 12.43 10.41 -6.01
C PRO A 84 11.23 10.71 -6.92
N LEU A 85 11.04 9.92 -7.98
CA LEU A 85 9.94 10.05 -8.94
C LEU A 85 8.78 9.09 -8.62
N ALA A 86 8.93 8.17 -7.66
CA ALA A 86 7.95 7.16 -7.28
C ALA A 86 6.85 7.74 -6.36
N PHE A 87 6.24 8.84 -6.79
CA PHE A 87 5.10 9.48 -6.13
C PHE A 87 3.91 9.56 -7.09
N GLY A 88 2.69 9.75 -6.58
CA GLY A 88 1.52 9.94 -7.43
C GLY A 88 1.14 8.74 -8.31
N GLY A 89 1.43 7.52 -7.84
CA GLY A 89 1.10 6.27 -8.54
C GLY A 89 2.18 5.78 -9.52
N TRP A 90 3.36 6.40 -9.52
CA TRP A 90 4.51 5.89 -10.27
C TRP A 90 5.24 4.79 -9.48
N CYS A 91 5.52 3.69 -10.17
CA CYS A 91 6.30 2.55 -9.70
C CYS A 91 7.60 2.42 -10.50
N VAL A 92 8.59 1.76 -9.91
CA VAL A 92 9.87 1.48 -10.56
C VAL A 92 9.79 0.13 -11.25
N TYR A 93 10.29 0.02 -12.48
CA TYR A 93 10.55 -1.28 -13.11
C TYR A 93 12.06 -1.51 -13.28
N ILE A 94 12.46 -2.77 -13.17
CA ILE A 94 13.79 -3.28 -13.52
C ILE A 94 13.57 -4.47 -14.44
N LEU A 95 13.81 -4.26 -15.73
CA LEU A 95 13.77 -5.28 -16.76
C LEU A 95 15.13 -5.99 -16.80
N ARG A 96 15.11 -7.30 -16.60
CA ARG A 96 16.28 -8.16 -16.77
C ARG A 96 16.35 -8.59 -18.23
N THR A 97 17.53 -8.46 -18.79
CA THR A 97 17.91 -9.05 -20.08
C THR A 97 19.08 -9.99 -19.84
N ASP A 98 19.60 -10.65 -20.87
CA ASP A 98 20.72 -11.58 -20.72
C ASP A 98 21.92 -10.91 -20.03
N ASP A 99 22.34 -9.74 -20.52
CA ASP A 99 23.57 -9.07 -20.09
C ASP A 99 23.37 -7.74 -19.34
N SER A 100 22.13 -7.25 -19.27
CA SER A 100 21.84 -5.91 -18.74
C SER A 100 20.60 -5.85 -17.85
N PHE A 101 20.57 -4.84 -16.98
CA PHE A 101 19.34 -4.35 -16.37
C PHE A 101 18.93 -3.03 -17.02
N GLU A 102 17.73 -2.99 -17.60
CA GLU A 102 17.08 -1.73 -17.97
C GLU A 102 16.14 -1.31 -16.87
N TYR A 103 16.00 -0.01 -16.62
CA TYR A 103 15.14 0.46 -15.55
C TYR A 103 14.47 1.79 -15.89
N GLY A 104 13.35 2.03 -15.23
CA GLY A 104 12.55 3.22 -15.45
C GLY A 104 11.35 3.28 -14.53
N MET A 105 10.38 4.11 -14.93
CA MET A 105 9.14 4.31 -14.22
C MET A 105 7.98 3.80 -15.04
N PHE A 106 6.93 3.37 -14.37
CA PHE A 106 5.63 3.18 -14.99
C PHE A 106 4.50 3.56 -14.04
N ARG A 107 3.34 3.91 -14.58
CA ARG A 107 2.13 4.17 -13.80
C ARG A 107 0.92 3.60 -14.51
N ALA A 108 -0.09 3.24 -13.73
CA ALA A 108 -1.41 2.87 -14.21
C ALA A 108 -2.47 3.28 -13.18
N GLY A 109 -3.73 3.31 -13.61
CA GLY A 109 -4.85 3.79 -12.80
C GLY A 109 -4.94 5.32 -12.78
N ALA A 110 -6.17 5.82 -12.66
CA ALA A 110 -6.46 7.26 -12.74
C ALA A 110 -6.91 7.85 -11.40
N THR A 111 -7.28 7.01 -10.43
CA THR A 111 -7.95 7.42 -9.19
C THR A 111 -7.49 6.58 -8.00
N ILE A 112 -7.74 7.06 -6.78
CA ILE A 112 -7.40 6.34 -5.55
C ILE A 112 -8.21 5.05 -5.35
N ILE A 113 -9.33 4.89 -6.06
CA ILE A 113 -10.14 3.66 -6.05
C ILE A 113 -9.85 2.75 -7.24
N SER A 114 -8.87 3.12 -8.08
CA SER A 114 -8.37 2.23 -9.13
C SER A 114 -7.70 1.01 -8.50
N ILE A 115 -7.78 -0.13 -9.18
CA ILE A 115 -7.12 -1.36 -8.73
C ILE A 115 -5.62 -1.07 -8.51
N PRO A 116 -5.03 -1.48 -7.37
CA PRO A 116 -3.60 -1.30 -7.14
C PRO A 116 -2.77 -2.06 -8.18
N ILE A 117 -1.71 -1.43 -8.68
CA ILE A 117 -0.77 -2.04 -9.65
C ILE A 117 -0.22 -3.38 -9.11
N TYR A 118 0.11 -3.41 -7.82
CA TYR A 118 0.57 -4.63 -7.15
C TYR A 118 -0.45 -5.77 -7.23
N LYS A 119 -1.75 -5.46 -7.13
CA LYS A 119 -2.79 -6.47 -7.27
C LYS A 119 -2.85 -7.01 -8.70
N ASP A 120 -2.89 -6.13 -9.70
CA ASP A 120 -2.99 -6.53 -11.11
C ASP A 120 -1.76 -7.30 -11.63
N ILE A 121 -0.56 -6.96 -11.14
CA ILE A 121 0.70 -7.57 -11.62
C ILE A 121 1.10 -8.79 -10.79
N ILE A 122 0.91 -8.76 -9.47
CA ILE A 122 1.46 -9.76 -8.55
C ILE A 122 0.37 -10.67 -7.96
N ASP A 123 -0.70 -10.12 -7.40
CA ASP A 123 -1.71 -10.94 -6.71
C ASP A 123 -2.62 -11.69 -7.70
N ASP A 124 -3.03 -11.03 -8.78
CA ASP A 124 -3.92 -11.53 -9.82
C ASP A 124 -3.18 -11.69 -11.17
N GLY A 125 -1.85 -11.58 -11.17
CA GLY A 125 -1.03 -11.64 -12.36
C GLY A 125 -0.96 -13.04 -12.98
N ASP A 126 -0.40 -13.11 -14.19
CA ASP A 126 -0.20 -14.38 -14.90
C ASP A 126 0.98 -15.15 -14.26
N PRO A 127 0.76 -16.34 -13.66
CA PRO A 127 1.82 -17.12 -13.01
C PRO A 127 2.85 -17.68 -14.00
N GLU A 128 2.59 -17.63 -15.31
CA GLU A 128 3.59 -18.02 -16.34
C GLU A 128 4.62 -16.91 -16.60
N GLU A 129 4.34 -15.68 -16.16
CA GLU A 129 5.26 -14.56 -16.28
C GLU A 129 6.29 -14.56 -15.14
N ARG A 130 7.44 -13.91 -15.37
CA ARG A 130 8.52 -13.81 -14.38
C ARG A 130 8.55 -12.40 -13.83
N ILE A 131 7.85 -12.19 -12.71
CA ILE A 131 7.70 -10.88 -12.08
C ILE A 131 7.81 -10.99 -10.57
N ILE A 132 8.64 -10.14 -9.97
CA ILE A 132 8.78 -9.99 -8.52
C ILE A 132 8.48 -8.54 -8.15
N GLY A 133 7.54 -8.35 -7.23
CA GLY A 133 7.22 -7.07 -6.61
C GLY A 133 7.91 -6.93 -5.26
N ILE A 134 8.54 -5.77 -5.04
CA ILE A 134 9.18 -5.40 -3.77
C ILE A 134 8.55 -4.09 -3.30
N ARG A 135 8.03 -4.08 -2.08
CA ARG A 135 7.44 -2.87 -1.47
C ARG A 135 7.59 -2.87 0.04
N GLN A 136 7.61 -1.69 0.63
CA GLN A 136 7.47 -1.53 2.06
C GLN A 136 5.99 -1.66 2.45
N ILE A 137 5.64 -2.51 3.40
CA ILE A 137 4.24 -2.72 3.86
C ILE A 137 3.97 -2.15 5.26
N ALA A 138 5.03 -1.86 6.02
CA ALA A 138 5.00 -1.13 7.28
C ALA A 138 6.38 -0.52 7.57
N ASP A 139 6.52 0.30 8.61
CA ASP A 139 7.82 0.82 9.04
C ASP A 139 8.84 -0.33 9.18
N LYS A 140 9.93 -0.24 8.41
CA LYS A 140 11.00 -1.25 8.30
C LYS A 140 10.57 -2.68 7.93
N VAL A 141 9.36 -2.89 7.42
CA VAL A 141 8.89 -4.19 6.94
C VAL A 141 8.73 -4.17 5.42
N VAL A 142 9.52 -5.00 4.73
CA VAL A 142 9.52 -5.10 3.27
C VAL A 142 8.95 -6.46 2.86
N GLU A 143 8.03 -6.44 1.91
CA GLU A 143 7.50 -7.61 1.23
C GLU A 143 8.20 -7.78 -0.11
N VAL A 144 8.69 -9.00 -0.36
CA VAL A 144 9.14 -9.48 -1.67
C VAL A 144 8.18 -10.58 -2.08
N LYS A 145 7.46 -10.42 -3.17
CA LYS A 145 6.48 -11.41 -3.65
C LYS A 145 6.62 -11.63 -5.14
N GLY A 146 6.63 -12.88 -5.54
CA GLY A 146 6.57 -13.29 -6.93
C GLY A 146 5.13 -13.50 -7.41
N VAL A 147 4.92 -13.43 -8.72
CA VAL A 147 3.59 -13.58 -9.34
C VAL A 147 3.04 -15.01 -9.20
N LYS A 148 3.88 -16.02 -8.96
CA LYS A 148 3.41 -17.38 -8.64
C LYS A 148 2.95 -17.55 -7.18
N GLY A 149 2.95 -16.47 -6.42
CA GLY A 149 2.35 -16.40 -5.08
C GLY A 149 3.34 -16.64 -3.93
N GLN A 150 4.60 -16.99 -4.21
CA GLN A 150 5.63 -17.07 -3.19
C GLN A 150 5.97 -15.68 -2.66
N TYR A 151 6.05 -15.54 -1.35
CA TYR A 151 6.39 -14.26 -0.72
C TYR A 151 7.30 -14.44 0.48
N LEU A 152 8.06 -13.39 0.74
CA LEU A 152 8.95 -13.25 1.88
C LEU A 152 8.72 -11.87 2.50
N THR A 153 8.42 -11.85 3.79
CA THR A 153 8.35 -10.61 4.57
C THR A 153 9.61 -10.47 5.40
N ILE A 154 10.35 -9.39 5.17
CA ILE A 154 11.62 -9.08 5.82
C ILE A 154 11.39 -7.93 6.80
N ASN A 155 11.60 -8.18 8.09
CA ASN A 155 11.48 -7.18 9.15
C ASN A 155 12.87 -6.70 9.59
N PHE A 156 13.18 -5.42 9.34
CA PHE A 156 14.42 -4.75 9.74
C PHE A 156 14.27 -3.98 11.07
N GLY A 157 13.14 -4.13 11.76
CA GLY A 157 12.87 -3.59 13.08
C GLY A 157 13.40 -4.48 14.22
N VAL A 158 13.39 -3.92 15.43
CA VAL A 158 13.92 -4.58 16.64
C VAL A 158 12.93 -5.61 17.22
N ASN A 159 11.63 -5.48 16.88
CA ASN A 159 10.57 -6.34 17.39
C ASN A 159 9.98 -7.18 16.24
N SER A 160 10.43 -8.42 16.09
CA SER A 160 9.79 -9.39 15.21
C SER A 160 8.58 -9.99 15.93
N VAL A 161 7.37 -9.53 15.61
CA VAL A 161 6.15 -10.30 15.94
C VAL A 161 6.07 -11.43 14.93
N SER A 162 6.57 -12.61 15.29
CA SER A 162 6.57 -13.77 14.41
C SER A 162 5.14 -14.27 14.17
N GLY A 163 4.78 -14.49 12.90
CA GLY A 163 3.60 -15.28 12.51
C GLY A 163 2.31 -14.51 12.26
N ILE A 164 2.27 -13.18 12.41
CA ILE A 164 1.10 -12.36 12.06
C ILE A 164 1.40 -11.53 10.83
N SER A 165 0.62 -11.72 9.77
CA SER A 165 0.64 -10.87 8.58
C SER A 165 -0.07 -9.55 8.86
N ILE A 166 0.67 -8.44 8.82
CA ILE A 166 0.14 -7.08 9.04
C ILE A 166 -0.99 -6.78 8.05
N LEU A 167 -0.81 -7.18 6.78
CA LEU A 167 -1.80 -6.96 5.73
C LEU A 167 -3.08 -7.77 5.96
N ASP A 168 -2.98 -8.99 6.51
CA ASP A 168 -4.17 -9.80 6.82
C ASP A 168 -4.98 -9.22 7.99
N GLU A 169 -4.31 -8.73 9.03
CA GLU A 169 -5.00 -8.05 10.13
C GLU A 169 -5.63 -6.72 9.69
N GLN A 170 -4.93 -5.95 8.86
CA GLN A 170 -5.53 -4.78 8.22
C GLN A 170 -6.76 -5.15 7.40
N LYS A 171 -6.69 -6.21 6.58
CA LYS A 171 -7.82 -6.68 5.77
C LYS A 171 -9.00 -7.07 6.66
N LYS A 172 -8.79 -7.80 7.76
CA LYS A 172 -9.84 -8.14 8.73
C LYS A 172 -10.47 -6.88 9.35
N PHE A 173 -9.64 -5.91 9.75
CA PHE A 173 -10.14 -4.66 10.32
C PHE A 173 -10.98 -3.86 9.30
N ILE A 174 -10.51 -3.76 8.05
CA ILE A 174 -11.24 -3.12 6.96
C ILE A 174 -12.59 -3.81 6.73
N GLN A 175 -12.67 -5.14 6.79
CA GLN A 175 -13.97 -5.82 6.68
C GLN A 175 -14.97 -5.41 7.76
N ASN A 176 -14.51 -5.11 8.98
CA ASN A 176 -15.39 -4.57 10.02
C ASN A 176 -15.90 -3.17 9.68
N ILE A 177 -15.07 -2.29 9.11
CA ILE A 177 -15.49 -0.97 8.62
C ILE A 177 -16.54 -1.09 7.50
N LEU A 178 -16.48 -2.17 6.72
CA LEU A 178 -17.30 -2.38 5.52
C LEU A 178 -18.46 -3.36 5.70
N GLU A 179 -18.78 -3.74 6.95
CA GLU A 179 -19.78 -4.77 7.24
C GLU A 179 -21.16 -4.41 6.65
N LYS A 180 -21.58 -3.15 6.81
CA LYS A 180 -22.89 -2.63 6.41
C LYS A 180 -22.83 -1.67 5.22
N VAL A 181 -21.74 -1.71 4.45
CA VAL A 181 -21.59 -0.96 3.20
C VAL A 181 -22.36 -1.65 2.06
N ASP A 182 -22.98 -0.85 1.18
CA ASP A 182 -23.66 -1.35 -0.03
C ASP A 182 -22.70 -2.22 -0.87
N PRO A 183 -23.07 -3.48 -1.19
CA PRO A 183 -22.26 -4.37 -2.01
C PRO A 183 -21.79 -3.75 -3.34
N LYS A 184 -22.56 -2.84 -3.95
CA LYS A 184 -22.22 -2.22 -5.24
C LYS A 184 -20.97 -1.36 -5.22
N ILE A 185 -20.59 -0.84 -4.05
CA ILE A 185 -19.42 0.03 -3.87
C ILE A 185 -18.34 -0.59 -2.98
N LYS A 186 -18.55 -1.84 -2.53
CA LYS A 186 -17.73 -2.46 -1.49
C LYS A 186 -16.29 -2.70 -1.95
N ASP A 187 -16.08 -2.99 -3.23
CA ASP A 187 -14.73 -3.17 -3.78
C ASP A 187 -13.95 -1.86 -3.81
N GLN A 188 -14.57 -0.78 -4.29
CA GLN A 188 -13.95 0.56 -4.32
C GLN A 188 -13.66 1.05 -2.89
N MET A 189 -14.57 0.79 -1.95
CA MET A 189 -14.37 1.08 -0.54
C MET A 189 -13.22 0.26 0.05
N THR A 190 -13.11 -1.03 -0.30
CA THR A 190 -11.99 -1.89 0.13
C THR A 190 -10.67 -1.35 -0.38
N ILE A 191 -10.58 -0.93 -1.64
CA ILE A 191 -9.37 -0.33 -2.23
C ILE A 191 -9.02 0.98 -1.51
N PHE A 192 -10.01 1.86 -1.28
CA PHE A 192 -9.81 3.13 -0.58
C PHE A 192 -9.19 2.91 0.80
N PHE A 193 -9.82 2.05 1.63
CA PHE A 193 -9.34 1.79 2.98
C PHE A 193 -8.01 1.03 2.99
N ALA A 194 -7.80 0.06 2.10
CA ALA A 194 -6.53 -0.65 2.00
C ALA A 194 -5.37 0.32 1.71
N ARG A 195 -5.55 1.26 0.78
CA ARG A 195 -4.56 2.32 0.50
C ARG A 195 -4.37 3.25 1.70
N LEU A 196 -5.43 3.60 2.40
CA LEU A 196 -5.38 4.48 3.56
C LEU A 196 -4.58 3.85 4.70
N PHE A 197 -4.90 2.60 5.05
CA PHE A 197 -4.20 1.85 6.10
C PHE A 197 -2.75 1.59 5.72
N LEU A 198 -2.45 1.23 4.48
CA LEU A 198 -1.08 1.09 4.01
C LEU A 198 -0.31 2.41 4.16
N TYR A 199 -0.90 3.52 3.69
CA TYR A 199 -0.29 4.85 3.78
C TYR A 199 0.02 5.25 5.23
N VAL A 200 -0.93 5.11 6.16
CA VAL A 200 -0.70 5.49 7.56
C VAL A 200 0.24 4.52 8.29
N THR A 201 0.31 3.26 7.89
CA THR A 201 1.24 2.27 8.45
C THR A 201 2.68 2.53 8.00
N GLN A 202 2.84 3.03 6.77
CA GLN A 202 4.13 3.43 6.22
C GLN A 202 4.62 4.76 6.81
N ASN A 203 3.73 5.75 6.99
CA ASN A 203 4.10 7.12 7.35
C ASN A 203 3.97 7.45 8.85
N GLY A 204 3.15 6.72 9.60
CA GLY A 204 2.84 7.02 11.00
C GLY A 204 3.76 6.34 12.00
N HIS A 205 3.71 6.79 13.26
CA HIS A 205 4.44 6.19 14.39
C HIS A 205 3.61 5.12 15.14
N GLY A 206 2.55 4.61 14.52
CA GLY A 206 1.49 3.80 15.12
C GLY A 206 0.17 4.56 15.17
N HIS A 207 -0.94 3.84 15.02
CA HIS A 207 -2.29 4.42 15.06
C HIS A 207 -3.24 3.46 15.75
N LEU A 208 -4.20 4.00 16.50
CA LEU A 208 -5.28 3.23 17.11
C LEU A 208 -6.58 3.54 16.39
N CYS A 209 -7.32 2.50 16.04
CA CYS A 209 -8.59 2.62 15.37
C CYS A 209 -9.61 1.70 16.02
N THR A 210 -10.86 2.14 16.05
CA THR A 210 -11.99 1.30 16.49
C THR A 210 -13.14 1.43 15.51
N VAL A 211 -13.96 0.38 15.44
CA VAL A 211 -15.20 0.37 14.65
C VAL A 211 -16.38 0.31 15.60
N ILE A 212 -17.39 1.15 15.37
CA ILE A 212 -18.67 1.13 16.08
C ILE A 212 -19.84 0.95 15.11
N ASP A 213 -20.98 0.50 15.63
CA ASP A 213 -22.19 0.36 14.83
C ASP A 213 -22.75 1.73 14.43
N TYR A 214 -22.93 1.98 13.13
CA TYR A 214 -23.38 3.27 12.61
C TYR A 214 -24.78 3.68 13.09
N LYS A 215 -25.64 2.72 13.47
CA LYS A 215 -27.00 2.97 13.97
C LYS A 215 -27.06 3.18 15.48
N LYS A 216 -26.01 2.82 16.21
CA LYS A 216 -25.99 2.96 17.68
C LYS A 216 -25.55 4.36 18.08
N ALA A 217 -26.01 4.77 19.25
CA ALA A 217 -25.53 5.99 19.88
C ALA A 217 -24.02 5.91 20.11
N TYR A 218 -23.35 7.05 19.96
CA TYR A 218 -21.92 7.15 20.19
C TYR A 218 -21.57 6.72 21.63
N PRO A 219 -20.62 5.78 21.84
CA PRO A 219 -20.36 5.22 23.16
C PRO A 219 -19.85 6.28 24.15
N LYS A 220 -20.45 6.31 25.36
CA LYS A 220 -20.09 7.29 26.40
C LYS A 220 -18.65 7.17 26.91
N PHE A 221 -18.02 6.02 26.76
CA PHE A 221 -16.62 5.82 27.15
C PHE A 221 -15.61 6.41 26.15
N LEU A 222 -16.06 6.81 24.95
CA LEU A 222 -15.26 7.44 23.89
C LEU A 222 -15.39 8.97 23.90
N THR A 223 -15.59 9.60 25.06
CA THR A 223 -15.97 11.02 25.17
C THR A 223 -14.80 12.00 25.19
N ASP A 224 -13.59 11.53 25.46
CA ASP A 224 -12.39 12.37 25.54
C ASP A 224 -11.73 12.46 24.16
N GLY A 225 -12.32 13.24 23.25
CA GLY A 225 -11.80 13.43 21.90
C GLY A 225 -12.68 14.34 21.04
N ILE A 226 -12.38 14.41 19.74
CA ILE A 226 -13.06 15.32 18.82
C ILE A 226 -14.14 14.54 18.06
N LEU A 227 -15.39 14.68 18.52
CA LEU A 227 -16.57 14.22 17.80
C LEU A 227 -16.87 15.18 16.64
N LEU A 228 -17.05 14.65 15.44
CA LEU A 228 -17.32 15.46 14.26
C LEU A 228 -18.80 15.86 14.22
N ASP A 229 -19.07 17.15 14.07
CA ASP A 229 -20.44 17.66 13.84
C ASP A 229 -21.02 17.13 12.52
N GLN A 230 -20.15 17.02 11.50
CA GLN A 230 -20.46 16.39 10.22
C GLN A 230 -19.54 15.20 10.01
N GLU A 231 -20.13 14.00 10.03
CA GLU A 231 -19.39 12.76 9.81
C GLU A 231 -18.81 12.70 8.38
N ILE A 232 -17.61 12.12 8.25
CA ILE A 232 -16.93 11.99 6.96
C ILE A 232 -17.31 10.64 6.34
N SER A 233 -18.28 10.65 5.42
CA SER A 233 -18.71 9.42 4.74
C SER A 233 -17.96 9.17 3.45
N VAL A 234 -17.08 8.17 3.46
CA VAL A 234 -16.38 7.69 2.25
C VAL A 234 -17.39 7.04 1.30
N SER A 235 -18.32 6.26 1.86
CA SER A 235 -19.35 5.55 1.09
C SER A 235 -20.20 6.49 0.23
N GLU A 236 -20.52 7.67 0.75
CA GLU A 236 -21.29 8.67 0.03
C GLU A 236 -20.49 9.33 -1.10
N THR A 237 -19.22 9.63 -0.83
CA THR A 237 -18.31 10.18 -1.85
C THR A 237 -18.11 9.20 -3.01
N ILE A 238 -18.00 7.89 -2.73
CA ILE A 238 -17.87 6.87 -3.77
C ILE A 238 -19.19 6.63 -4.51
N ARG A 239 -20.35 6.67 -3.85
CA ARG A 239 -21.65 6.60 -4.55
C ARG A 239 -21.79 7.71 -5.59
N GLN A 240 -21.41 8.94 -5.23
CA GLN A 240 -21.42 10.08 -6.14
C GLN A 240 -20.57 9.84 -7.40
N LEU A 241 -19.45 9.09 -7.31
CA LEU A 241 -18.69 8.67 -8.49
C LEU A 241 -19.47 7.71 -9.39
N SER A 242 -20.13 6.72 -8.80
CA SER A 242 -20.83 5.67 -9.55
C SER A 242 -22.11 6.14 -10.27
N THR A 243 -22.73 7.22 -9.78
CA THR A 243 -23.98 7.76 -10.35
C THR A 243 -23.77 8.85 -11.41
N THR A 244 -22.53 9.31 -11.59
CA THR A 244 -22.26 10.48 -12.43
C THR A 244 -21.75 10.04 -13.80
N ILE A 245 -22.58 10.24 -14.83
CA ILE A 245 -22.31 9.85 -16.24
C ILE A 245 -21.47 10.93 -16.97
N GLU A 246 -21.35 12.13 -16.42
CA GLU A 246 -20.66 13.26 -17.06
C GLU A 246 -19.18 13.36 -16.63
N THR A 247 -18.29 13.42 -17.62
CA THR A 247 -16.83 13.50 -17.46
C THR A 247 -16.33 14.74 -16.72
N SER A 248 -17.09 15.84 -16.73
CA SER A 248 -16.76 17.10 -16.04
C SER A 248 -16.78 16.97 -14.51
N ASN A 249 -17.66 16.14 -13.95
CA ASN A 249 -17.78 15.94 -12.51
C ASN A 249 -16.78 14.92 -11.96
N THR A 250 -16.20 14.07 -12.81
CA THR A 250 -15.22 13.05 -12.39
C THR A 250 -13.97 13.66 -11.77
N LEU A 251 -13.49 14.79 -12.30
CA LEU A 251 -12.31 15.49 -11.75
C LEU A 251 -12.60 16.08 -10.36
N GLU A 252 -13.77 16.72 -10.20
CA GLU A 252 -14.19 17.30 -8.92
C GLU A 252 -14.34 16.22 -7.85
N ILE A 253 -15.02 15.12 -8.18
CA ILE A 253 -15.25 14.05 -7.21
C ILE A 253 -13.94 13.32 -6.87
N ASN A 254 -13.02 13.14 -7.84
CA ASN A 254 -11.68 12.63 -7.56
C ASN A 254 -10.89 13.56 -6.63
N SER A 255 -10.99 14.88 -6.82
CA SER A 255 -10.38 15.86 -5.92
C SER A 255 -10.97 15.75 -4.50
N LYS A 256 -12.30 15.65 -4.39
CA LYS A 256 -13.00 15.43 -3.11
C LYS A 256 -12.56 14.14 -2.44
N LEU A 257 -12.43 13.04 -3.18
CA LEU A 257 -12.01 11.75 -2.63
C LEU A 257 -10.55 11.78 -2.15
N ASN A 258 -9.65 12.46 -2.87
CA ASN A 258 -8.28 12.70 -2.41
C ASN A 258 -8.25 13.60 -1.17
N GLY A 259 -9.08 14.63 -1.11
CA GLY A 259 -9.25 15.47 0.09
C GLY A 259 -9.71 14.67 1.30
N THR A 260 -10.73 13.83 1.12
CA THR A 260 -11.23 12.90 2.14
C THR A 260 -10.13 11.94 2.60
N PHE A 261 -9.36 11.37 1.67
CA PHE A 261 -8.24 10.49 2.00
C PHE A 261 -7.21 11.19 2.89
N ASN A 262 -6.73 12.36 2.47
CA ASN A 262 -5.71 13.11 3.20
C ASN A 262 -6.20 13.55 4.59
N LEU A 263 -7.47 13.95 4.70
CA LEU A 263 -8.06 14.35 5.97
C LEU A 263 -8.15 13.17 6.95
N ILE A 264 -8.66 12.01 6.49
CA ILE A 264 -8.76 10.82 7.34
C ILE A 264 -7.35 10.32 7.71
N ALA A 265 -6.40 10.35 6.77
CA ALA A 265 -5.01 9.98 7.08
C ALA A 265 -4.43 10.89 8.17
N GLY A 266 -4.66 12.21 8.08
CA GLY A 266 -4.27 13.16 9.13
C GLY A 266 -4.91 12.87 10.49
N MET A 267 -6.19 12.50 10.51
CA MET A 267 -6.89 12.07 11.74
C MET A 267 -6.26 10.80 12.33
N MET A 268 -5.96 9.80 11.51
CA MET A 268 -5.34 8.54 11.96
C MET A 268 -3.89 8.71 12.44
N MET A 269 -3.17 9.69 11.90
CA MET A 269 -1.80 9.99 12.30
C MET A 269 -1.72 10.98 13.48
N SER A 270 -2.86 11.50 13.95
CA SER A 270 -2.93 12.25 15.20
C SER A 270 -2.92 11.31 16.40
N ASP A 271 -2.49 11.80 17.56
CA ASP A 271 -2.54 11.02 18.80
C ASP A 271 -3.98 10.59 19.11
N GLY A 272 -4.13 9.43 19.77
CA GLY A 272 -5.44 8.91 20.19
C GLY A 272 -6.05 7.92 19.20
N ILE A 273 -7.36 7.69 19.35
CA ILE A 273 -8.13 6.70 18.60
C ILE A 273 -8.98 7.40 17.53
N THR A 274 -8.90 6.90 16.29
CA THR A 274 -9.85 7.25 15.23
C THR A 274 -11.02 6.28 15.24
N VAL A 275 -12.24 6.83 15.31
CA VAL A 275 -13.48 6.08 15.44
C VAL A 275 -14.17 5.99 14.07
N PHE A 276 -14.10 4.81 13.47
CA PHE A 276 -14.83 4.44 12.28
C PHE A 276 -16.18 3.84 12.64
N THR A 277 -17.09 3.83 11.68
CA THR A 277 -18.30 3.03 11.71
C THR A 277 -18.21 1.85 10.75
N ASP A 278 -19.04 0.85 10.99
CA ASP A 278 -19.26 -0.32 10.13
C ASP A 278 -19.96 -0.03 8.78
N ASN A 279 -20.18 1.26 8.45
CA ASN A 279 -20.64 1.71 7.13
C ASN A 279 -19.62 2.60 6.40
N GLY A 280 -18.35 2.60 6.83
CA GLY A 280 -17.27 3.32 6.16
C GLY A 280 -17.28 4.83 6.35
N THR A 281 -17.68 5.29 7.53
CA THR A 281 -17.70 6.70 7.92
C THR A 281 -16.76 6.93 9.11
N VAL A 282 -16.14 8.12 9.18
CA VAL A 282 -15.40 8.56 10.38
C VAL A 282 -16.30 9.45 11.23
N LYS A 283 -16.44 9.10 12.51
CA LYS A 283 -17.26 9.85 13.48
C LYS A 283 -16.46 10.73 14.42
N ALA A 284 -15.29 10.27 14.84
CA ALA A 284 -14.46 10.99 15.79
C ALA A 284 -12.98 10.65 15.57
N TYR A 285 -12.10 11.52 16.07
CA TYR A 285 -10.66 11.31 16.11
C TYR A 285 -10.08 11.91 17.38
N ASN A 286 -8.80 11.63 17.65
CA ASN A 286 -8.12 12.08 18.86
C ASN A 286 -8.85 11.63 20.14
N VAL A 287 -9.44 10.42 20.12
CA VAL A 287 -10.20 9.89 21.26
C VAL A 287 -9.30 9.14 22.21
N PHE A 288 -9.42 9.41 23.50
CA PHE A 288 -8.70 8.74 24.58
C PHE A 288 -9.66 7.93 25.45
N ILE A 289 -9.23 6.73 25.84
CA ILE A 289 -9.94 5.90 26.79
C ILE A 289 -9.13 5.90 28.08
N LYS A 290 -9.78 6.15 29.22
CA LYS A 290 -9.11 6.02 30.52
C LYS A 290 -8.65 4.58 30.68
N HIS A 291 -7.35 4.38 30.91
CA HIS A 291 -6.84 3.08 31.29
C HIS A 291 -7.62 2.56 32.52
N PRO A 292 -8.04 1.28 32.52
CA PRO A 292 -8.58 0.68 33.73
C PRO A 292 -7.58 0.92 34.85
N LYS A 293 -8.04 1.44 36.00
CA LYS A 293 -7.16 1.53 37.17
C LYS A 293 -6.62 0.13 37.41
N LYS A 294 -5.30 -0.03 37.48
CA LYS A 294 -4.71 -1.27 37.99
C LYS A 294 -5.39 -1.54 39.33
N ASP A 295 -6.05 -2.67 39.45
CA ASP A 295 -6.52 -3.15 40.74
C ASP A 295 -5.28 -3.18 41.65
N THR A 296 -5.23 -2.25 42.60
CA THR A 296 -4.27 -2.30 43.70
C THR A 296 -4.72 -3.47 44.57
N GLU A 297 -4.01 -4.59 44.47
CA GLU A 297 -3.96 -5.62 45.51
C GLU A 297 -3.50 -5.02 46.84
#